data_AF-A0A5J4KA67-F1
#
_entry.id   AF-A0A5J4KA67-F1
#
_cell.length_a   1.000
_cell.length_b   1.000
_cell.length_c   1.000
_cell.angle_alpha   90.00
_cell.angle_beta   90.00
_cell.angle_gamma   90.00
#
_symmetry.space_group_name_H-M   'P 1'
#
loop_
_entity.id
_entity.type
_entity.pdbx_description
1 polymer ?
#
loop_
_entity_poly.entity_id
_entity_poly.type
_entity_poly.pdbx_seq_one_letter_code
_entity_poly.pdbx_strand_id
1 'polypeptide(L)'
;MIAVGDSFVDYKETRRLYKLEFQDGKKIIFDLHLVRMQELLDLLDKQIRNHLLPQVIAAFEQGDTVTFGDLRLNREEVSWKDKSLFWFEIRAFTLRDTSLIIEKIDKKRVYWDLVAMPNIGLFQGLKDYIFQRYQGITELES
;
A
#
# COMPACT_ATOMS: atom_id res chain seq x y z
N MET A 1 11.75 -8.07 5.43
CA MET A 1 11.08 -7.07 6.30
C MET A 1 9.68 -6.86 5.72
N ILE A 2 8.64 -6.93 6.52
CA ILE A 2 7.29 -6.48 6.15
C ILE A 2 6.89 -5.81 7.45
N ALA A 3 6.98 -4.48 7.50
CA ALA A 3 6.39 -3.77 8.62
C ALA A 3 4.86 -3.89 8.48
N VAL A 4 4.08 -3.75 9.52
CA VAL A 4 2.62 -3.66 9.38
C VAL A 4 2.25 -2.46 10.23
N GLY A 5 2.08 -1.32 9.56
CA GLY A 5 1.70 -0.06 10.16
C GLY A 5 0.20 0.12 10.09
N ASP A 6 -0.52 -0.30 11.12
CA ASP A 6 -1.97 -0.09 11.24
C ASP A 6 -2.24 0.94 12.34
N SER A 7 -3.14 1.88 12.04
CA SER A 7 -3.71 2.80 13.03
C SER A 7 -5.03 2.25 13.54
N PHE A 8 -5.16 2.03 14.84
CA PHE A 8 -6.41 1.63 15.50
C PHE A 8 -6.88 2.73 16.44
N VAL A 9 -8.21 2.90 16.55
CA VAL A 9 -8.87 3.84 17.48
C VAL A 9 -9.55 3.04 18.58
N ASP A 10 -9.14 3.24 19.84
CA ASP A 10 -9.84 2.70 21.02
C ASP A 10 -10.94 3.71 21.46
N TYR A 11 -12.15 3.23 21.71
CA TYR A 11 -13.35 4.07 21.91
C TYR A 11 -13.59 4.52 23.36
N LYS A 12 -12.62 4.36 24.27
CA LYS A 12 -12.73 4.84 25.66
C LYS A 12 -11.83 6.03 26.02
N GLU A 13 -10.80 6.30 25.23
CA GLU A 13 -10.00 7.53 25.22
C GLU A 13 -9.48 7.64 23.78
N THR A 14 -9.58 8.79 23.11
CA THR A 14 -9.02 9.00 21.76
C THR A 14 -7.49 8.99 21.78
N ARG A 15 -6.89 7.83 22.09
CA ARG A 15 -5.46 7.57 21.88
C ARG A 15 -5.35 6.93 20.51
N ARG A 16 -4.92 7.73 19.55
CA ARG A 16 -4.50 7.15 18.27
C ARG A 16 -3.16 6.47 18.51
N LEU A 17 -3.07 5.18 18.20
CA LEU A 17 -1.85 4.40 18.38
C LEU A 17 -1.27 4.06 17.02
N TYR A 18 0.05 4.15 16.89
CA TYR A 18 0.78 3.60 15.75
C TYR A 18 1.45 2.30 16.15
N LYS A 19 1.12 1.22 15.46
CA LYS A 19 1.70 -0.09 15.72
C LYS A 19 2.75 -0.41 14.66
N LEU A 20 3.96 -0.74 15.09
CA LEU A 20 5.01 -1.32 14.26
C LEU A 20 5.16 -2.78 14.65
N GLU A 21 4.87 -3.67 13.71
CA GLU A 21 5.07 -5.12 13.86
C GLU A 21 6.23 -5.60 13.00
N PHE A 22 7.11 -6.39 13.60
CA PHE A 22 8.28 -6.99 12.98
C PHE A 22 7.97 -8.42 12.52
N GLN A 23 8.79 -8.95 11.61
CA GLN A 23 8.61 -10.32 11.09
C GLN A 23 8.75 -11.42 12.15
N ASP A 24 9.49 -11.15 13.23
CA ASP A 24 9.64 -12.04 14.39
C ASP A 24 8.44 -11.97 15.36
N GLY A 25 7.40 -11.20 15.01
CA GLY A 25 6.21 -10.98 15.84
C GLY A 25 6.40 -9.93 16.94
N LYS A 26 7.59 -9.32 17.05
CA LYS A 26 7.80 -8.20 17.98
C LYS A 26 6.90 -7.04 17.59
N LYS A 27 6.36 -6.34 18.60
CA LYS A 27 5.46 -5.20 18.42
C LYS A 27 5.99 -4.01 19.19
N ILE A 28 6.00 -2.84 18.55
CA ILE A 28 6.21 -1.55 19.20
C ILE A 28 4.96 -0.72 18.96
N ILE A 29 4.41 -0.14 20.03
CA ILE A 29 3.23 0.71 19.97
C ILE A 29 3.66 2.11 20.39
N PHE A 30 3.38 3.10 19.55
CA PHE A 30 3.64 4.50 19.80
C PHE A 30 2.31 5.22 20.08
N ASP A 31 2.29 6.06 21.12
CA ASP A 31 1.20 7.01 21.36
C ASP A 31 1.37 8.22 20.44
N LEU A 32 0.38 8.50 19.60
CA LEU A 32 0.44 9.57 18.60
C LEU A 32 0.45 10.99 19.22
N HIS A 33 0.29 11.14 20.55
CA HIS A 33 0.47 12.43 21.24
C HIS A 33 1.93 12.86 21.42
N LEU A 34 2.90 12.05 21.00
CA LEU A 34 4.31 12.45 21.02
C LEU A 34 4.58 13.61 20.07
N VAL A 35 5.26 14.65 20.56
CA VAL A 35 5.75 15.77 19.76
C VAL A 35 6.67 15.21 18.65
N ARG A 36 6.43 15.60 17.40
CA ARG A 36 7.13 15.12 16.17
C ARG A 36 6.80 13.71 15.69
N MET A 37 5.64 13.17 16.07
CA MET A 37 5.21 11.86 15.58
C MET A 37 5.21 11.76 14.05
N GLN A 38 4.75 12.77 13.32
CA GLN A 38 4.77 12.74 11.86
C GLN A 38 6.19 12.57 11.29
N GLU A 39 7.19 13.26 11.85
CA GLU A 39 8.60 13.12 11.42
C GLU A 39 9.11 11.68 11.66
N LEU A 40 8.72 11.05 12.77
CA LEU A 40 9.05 9.65 13.05
C LEU A 40 8.37 8.71 12.05
N LEU A 41 7.09 8.92 11.77
CA LEU A 41 6.34 8.10 10.80
C LEU A 41 6.94 8.21 9.40
N ASP A 42 7.27 9.42 8.96
CA ASP A 42 7.90 9.66 7.65
C ASP A 42 9.28 9.00 7.58
N LEU A 43 10.07 9.07 8.67
CA LEU A 43 11.36 8.40 8.76
C LEU A 43 11.21 6.88 8.70
N LEU A 44 10.28 6.30 9.46
CA LEU A 44 10.01 4.86 9.46
C LEU A 44 9.57 4.41 8.06
N ASP A 45 8.61 5.09 7.45
CA ASP A 45 8.12 4.75 6.11
C ASP A 45 9.24 4.85 5.05
N LYS A 46 10.10 5.86 5.14
CA LYS A 46 11.29 5.97 4.29
C LYS A 46 12.25 4.79 4.47
N GLN A 47 12.56 4.41 5.71
CA GLN A 47 13.48 3.29 5.98
C GLN A 47 12.90 1.94 5.53
N ILE A 48 11.60 1.71 5.81
CA ILE A 48 10.86 0.53 5.38
C ILE A 48 10.91 0.43 3.86
N ARG A 49 10.55 1.50 3.14
CA ARG A 49 10.59 1.54 1.67
C ARG A 49 11.99 1.28 1.11
N ASN A 50 13.01 1.97 1.60
CA ASN A 50 14.37 1.84 1.09
C ASN A 50 14.90 0.41 1.17
N HIS A 51 14.56 -0.32 2.22
CA HIS A 51 15.04 -1.68 2.41
C HIS A 51 14.15 -2.72 1.71
N LEU A 52 12.85 -2.46 1.57
CA LEU A 52 11.88 -3.45 1.10
C LEU A 52 11.39 -3.33 -0.30
N LEU A 53 11.35 -2.12 -0.82
CA LEU A 53 10.87 -1.89 -2.17
C LEU A 53 11.64 -2.73 -3.19
N PRO A 54 12.98 -2.89 -3.13
CA PRO A 54 13.71 -3.74 -4.07
C PRO A 54 13.27 -5.21 -4.04
N GLN A 55 13.03 -5.75 -2.84
CA GLN A 55 12.61 -7.15 -2.67
C GLN A 55 11.18 -7.36 -3.17
N VAL A 56 10.29 -6.41 -2.86
CA VAL A 56 8.90 -6.42 -3.29
C VAL A 56 8.79 -6.32 -4.82
N ILE A 57 9.59 -5.45 -5.44
CA ILE A 57 9.67 -5.35 -6.90
C ILE A 57 10.17 -6.67 -7.48
N ALA A 58 11.26 -7.24 -6.95
CA ALA A 58 11.79 -8.49 -7.46
C ALA A 58 10.77 -9.64 -7.39
N ALA A 59 10.04 -9.77 -6.28
CA ALA A 59 8.98 -10.77 -6.12
C ALA A 59 7.87 -10.57 -7.19
N PHE A 60 7.36 -9.34 -7.32
CA PHE A 60 6.38 -9.00 -8.36
C PHE A 60 6.91 -9.34 -9.76
N GLU A 61 8.17 -9.03 -10.05
CA GLU A 61 8.78 -9.32 -11.35
C GLU A 61 8.99 -10.81 -11.62
N GLN A 62 9.16 -11.62 -10.60
CA GLN A 62 9.23 -13.07 -10.73
C GLN A 62 7.86 -13.72 -10.94
N GLY A 63 6.78 -12.94 -10.84
CA GLY A 63 5.41 -13.43 -10.93
C GLY A 63 4.81 -13.82 -9.58
N ASP A 64 5.56 -13.65 -8.48
CA ASP A 64 5.06 -13.93 -7.15
C ASP A 64 3.96 -12.95 -6.74
N THR A 65 3.07 -13.41 -5.88
CA THR A 65 2.03 -12.56 -5.28
C THR A 65 2.59 -11.78 -4.10
N VAL A 66 2.66 -10.46 -4.26
CA VAL A 66 2.94 -9.51 -3.18
C VAL A 66 1.65 -9.20 -2.44
N THR A 67 1.70 -9.20 -1.10
CA THR A 67 0.52 -9.01 -0.24
C THR A 67 0.71 -7.82 0.71
N PHE A 68 -0.32 -6.98 0.81
CA PHE A 68 -0.48 -5.86 1.73
C PHE A 68 -1.82 -6.01 2.47
N GLY A 69 -1.85 -6.84 3.52
CA GLY A 69 -3.10 -7.22 4.17
C GLY A 69 -4.04 -7.95 3.21
N ASP A 70 -5.24 -7.42 3.00
CA ASP A 70 -6.22 -7.99 2.06
C ASP A 70 -5.92 -7.68 0.59
N LEU A 71 -5.05 -6.71 0.31
CA LEU A 71 -4.66 -6.33 -1.05
C LEU A 71 -3.53 -7.25 -1.53
N ARG A 72 -3.68 -7.84 -2.71
CA ARG A 72 -2.72 -8.75 -3.32
C ARG A 72 -2.46 -8.33 -4.77
N LEU A 73 -1.21 -8.44 -5.20
CA LEU A 73 -0.77 -8.05 -6.53
C LEU A 73 0.19 -9.09 -7.07
N ASN A 74 -0.01 -9.52 -8.32
CA ASN A 74 0.97 -10.28 -9.09
C ASN A 74 1.00 -9.71 -10.52
N ARG A 75 1.68 -10.37 -11.47
CA ARG A 75 1.77 -9.88 -12.85
C ARG A 75 0.47 -9.93 -13.66
N GLU A 76 -0.54 -10.65 -13.18
CA GLU A 76 -1.79 -10.89 -13.91
C GLU A 76 -2.90 -9.98 -13.41
N GLU A 77 -3.02 -9.85 -12.09
CA GLU A 77 -4.12 -9.15 -11.45
C GLU A 77 -3.70 -8.37 -10.19
N VAL A 78 -4.58 -7.46 -9.83
CA VAL A 78 -4.70 -6.87 -8.50
C VAL A 78 -6.00 -7.38 -7.88
N SER A 79 -5.93 -7.86 -6.65
CA SER A 79 -7.08 -8.35 -5.91
C SER A 79 -7.16 -7.75 -4.51
N TRP A 80 -8.38 -7.58 -4.02
CA TRP A 80 -8.68 -7.09 -2.70
C TRP A 80 -9.87 -7.86 -2.14
N LYS A 81 -9.65 -8.56 -1.02
CA LYS A 81 -10.62 -9.49 -0.42
C LYS A 81 -11.07 -10.56 -1.43
N ASP A 82 -12.34 -10.53 -1.81
CA ASP A 82 -13.02 -11.44 -2.73
C ASP A 82 -13.11 -10.90 -4.17
N LYS A 83 -12.51 -9.75 -4.45
CA LYS A 83 -12.56 -9.08 -5.76
C LYS A 83 -11.20 -9.11 -6.43
N SER A 84 -11.16 -9.40 -7.72
CA SER A 84 -9.96 -9.25 -8.54
C SER A 84 -10.23 -8.46 -9.82
N LEU A 85 -9.17 -7.83 -10.32
CA LEU A 85 -9.15 -7.10 -11.58
C LEU A 85 -7.84 -7.40 -12.29
N PHE A 86 -7.92 -7.79 -13.56
CA PHE A 86 -6.72 -8.00 -14.36
C PHE A 86 -6.11 -6.66 -14.76
N TRP A 87 -4.78 -6.59 -14.88
CA TRP A 87 -4.10 -5.35 -15.28
C TRP A 87 -4.58 -4.81 -16.63
N PHE A 88 -4.94 -5.69 -17.56
CA PHE A 88 -5.45 -5.29 -18.88
C PHE A 88 -6.83 -4.62 -18.81
N GLU A 89 -7.57 -4.74 -17.70
CA GLU A 89 -8.86 -4.06 -17.53
C GLU A 89 -8.70 -2.66 -16.92
N ILE A 90 -7.52 -2.33 -16.40
CA ILE A 90 -7.25 -1.13 -15.61
C ILE A 90 -6.68 -0.03 -16.50
N ARG A 91 -7.36 1.11 -16.53
CA ARG A 91 -6.93 2.32 -17.22
C ARG A 91 -6.16 3.27 -16.31
N ALA A 92 -6.64 3.42 -15.07
CA ALA A 92 -5.98 4.26 -14.07
C ALA A 92 -6.13 3.63 -12.68
N PHE A 93 -5.14 3.88 -11.83
CA PHE A 93 -5.03 3.26 -10.51
C PHE A 93 -4.42 4.27 -9.53
N THR A 94 -5.31 4.91 -8.78
CA THR A 94 -4.99 6.10 -7.98
C THR A 94 -5.22 5.81 -6.50
N LEU A 95 -4.18 5.99 -5.69
CA LEU A 95 -4.30 5.96 -4.24
C LEU A 95 -4.55 7.38 -3.72
N ARG A 96 -5.60 7.56 -2.92
CA ARG A 96 -5.89 8.81 -2.18
C ARG A 96 -6.09 8.45 -0.72
N ASP A 97 -5.19 8.92 0.14
CA ASP A 97 -5.14 8.53 1.56
C ASP A 97 -5.15 7.01 1.70
N THR A 98 -6.25 6.42 2.17
CA THR A 98 -6.46 4.98 2.31
C THR A 98 -7.43 4.41 1.28
N SER A 99 -7.84 5.18 0.26
CA SER A 99 -8.77 4.74 -0.77
C SER A 99 -8.06 4.50 -2.08
N LEU A 100 -8.17 3.27 -2.60
CA LEU A 100 -7.70 2.93 -3.93
C LEU A 100 -8.84 3.05 -4.93
N ILE A 101 -8.66 3.95 -5.88
CA ILE A 101 -9.60 4.26 -6.95
C ILE A 101 -9.07 3.64 -8.23
N ILE A 102 -9.80 2.67 -8.76
CA ILE A 102 -9.44 1.95 -9.98
C ILE A 102 -10.43 2.36 -11.06
N GLU A 103 -9.96 2.98 -12.13
CA GLU A 103 -10.76 3.25 -13.31
C GLU A 103 -10.48 2.18 -14.36
N LYS A 104 -11.52 1.47 -14.77
CA LYS A 104 -11.45 0.44 -15.81
C LYS A 104 -11.45 1.08 -17.20
N ILE A 105 -11.03 0.31 -18.21
CA ILE A 105 -11.06 0.74 -19.63
C ILE A 105 -12.48 1.11 -20.08
N ASP A 106 -13.52 0.44 -19.56
CA ASP A 106 -14.93 0.74 -19.83
C ASP A 106 -15.46 1.99 -19.11
N LYS A 107 -14.57 2.78 -18.49
CA LYS A 107 -14.85 4.00 -17.71
C LYS A 107 -15.62 3.78 -16.40
N LYS A 108 -15.86 2.53 -15.99
CA LYS A 108 -16.38 2.26 -14.64
C LYS A 108 -15.30 2.48 -13.60
N ARG A 109 -15.72 2.91 -12.41
CA ARG A 109 -14.84 3.12 -11.26
C ARG A 109 -15.14 2.11 -10.18
N VAL A 110 -14.08 1.56 -9.60
CA VAL A 110 -14.10 0.70 -8.43
C VAL A 110 -13.37 1.42 -7.31
N TYR A 111 -13.91 1.34 -6.11
CA TYR A 111 -13.36 1.97 -4.91
C TYR A 111 -13.08 0.87 -3.89
N TRP A 112 -11.82 0.73 -3.50
CA TRP A 112 -11.39 -0.20 -2.46
C TRP A 112 -10.88 0.58 -1.25
N ASP A 113 -11.42 0.24 -0.08
CA ASP A 113 -11.09 0.87 1.18
C ASP A 113 -9.94 0.11 1.87
N LEU A 114 -8.79 0.76 1.96
CA LEU A 114 -7.53 0.22 2.47
C LEU A 114 -7.18 0.76 3.86
N VAL A 115 -8.17 1.21 4.66
CA VAL A 115 -7.93 1.79 6.02
C VAL A 115 -7.06 0.91 6.92
N ALA A 116 -7.21 -0.42 6.84
CA ALA A 116 -6.42 -1.37 7.63
C ALA A 116 -5.26 -2.00 6.84
N MET A 117 -4.77 -1.31 5.80
CA MET A 117 -3.70 -1.84 4.96
C MET A 117 -2.32 -1.50 5.53
N PRO A 118 -1.49 -2.51 5.80
CA PRO A 118 -0.12 -2.27 6.21
C PRO A 118 0.76 -1.75 5.09
N ASN A 119 1.78 -0.98 5.46
CA ASN A 119 2.81 -0.46 4.56
C ASN A 119 2.26 0.25 3.33
N ILE A 120 1.29 1.14 3.52
CA ILE A 120 0.72 1.90 2.41
C ILE A 120 1.77 2.65 1.58
N GLY A 121 2.84 3.15 2.21
CA GLY A 121 3.96 3.76 1.50
C GLY A 121 4.75 2.77 0.63
N LEU A 122 4.94 1.53 1.08
CA LEU A 122 5.59 0.46 0.29
C LEU A 122 4.73 0.06 -0.91
N PHE A 123 3.42 -0.06 -0.70
CA PHE A 123 2.46 -0.29 -1.79
C PHE A 123 2.49 0.85 -2.80
N GLN A 124 2.49 2.11 -2.35
CA GLN A 124 2.62 3.28 -3.22
C GLN A 124 3.89 3.20 -4.08
N GLY A 125 5.03 2.83 -3.49
CA GLY A 125 6.28 2.65 -4.22
C GLY A 125 6.22 1.54 -5.28
N LEU A 126 5.60 0.39 -4.97
CA LEU A 126 5.40 -0.68 -5.95
C LEU A 126 4.44 -0.25 -7.07
N LYS A 127 3.35 0.43 -6.71
CA LYS A 127 2.38 0.98 -7.67
C LYS A 127 3.08 1.92 -8.66
N ASP A 128 3.87 2.87 -8.16
CA ASP A 128 4.59 3.82 -8.99
C ASP A 128 5.59 3.11 -9.92
N TYR A 129 6.28 2.08 -9.42
CA TYR A 129 7.13 1.21 -10.25
C TYR A 129 6.36 0.53 -11.38
N ILE A 130 5.24 -0.13 -11.07
CA ILE A 130 4.41 -0.84 -12.06
C ILE A 130 3.95 0.13 -13.14
N PHE A 131 3.45 1.29 -12.74
CA PHE A 131 2.94 2.28 -13.68
C PHE A 131 4.06 2.86 -14.54
N GLN A 132 5.19 3.26 -13.95
CA GLN A 132 6.33 3.76 -14.73
C GLN A 132 6.88 2.72 -15.71
N ARG A 133 6.96 1.45 -15.30
CA ARG A 133 7.59 0.37 -16.08
C ARG A 133 6.69 -0.23 -17.15
N TYR A 134 5.39 -0.36 -16.88
CA TYR A 134 4.44 -1.13 -17.70
C TYR A 134 3.27 -0.31 -18.26
N GLN A 135 2.94 0.84 -17.67
CA GLN A 135 1.79 1.66 -18.10
C GLN A 135 2.12 3.13 -18.42
N GLY A 136 3.40 3.52 -18.32
CA GLY A 136 3.92 4.87 -18.49
C GLY A 136 3.93 5.41 -19.93
N ILE A 137 3.09 4.86 -20.82
CA ILE A 137 2.82 5.40 -22.16
C ILE A 137 1.42 6.04 -22.24
N THR A 138 0.58 5.94 -21.19
CA THR A 138 -0.81 6.45 -21.23
C THR A 138 -1.04 7.81 -20.59
N GLU A 139 0.01 8.46 -20.07
CA GLU A 139 -0.02 9.90 -19.75
C GLU A 139 0.56 10.70 -20.91
N LEU A 140 -0.10 10.65 -22.07
CA LEU A 140 -0.03 11.75 -23.04
C LEU A 140 -1.22 12.66 -22.76
N GLU A 141 -0.90 13.73 -22.04
CA GLU A 141 -1.34 15.12 -22.26
C GLU A 141 -2.84 15.34 -22.54
N SER A 142 -3.50 16.03 -21.59
CA SER A 142 -4.64 16.89 -21.89
C SER A 142 -4.16 18.22 -22.45
#